data_AF-A0A7Z0EIL3-F1
#
_entry.id   AF-A0A7Z0EIL3-F1
#
_cell.length_a   1.000
_cell.length_b   1.000
_cell.length_c   1.000
_cell.angle_alpha   90.00
_cell.angle_beta   90.00
_cell.angle_gamma   90.00
#
_symmetry.space_group_name_H-M   'P 1'
#
loop_
_entity.id
_entity.type
_entity.pdbx_description
1 polymer ?
#
loop_
_entity_poly.entity_id
_entity_poly.type
_entity_poly.pdbx_seq_one_letter_code
_entity_poly.pdbx_strand_id
1 'polypeptide(L)'
;MMFRLPSQAARADDTGMTLIEVVIAISLIAVIATAAIGLSITGETSSKAQQRQEVAVSVANEAMERVIAESPVALYDGRTEAAVTQSWNENGEASGIDATFMAWDRSPSASKPLLLAPKTTVTRNGTIYTVYTLIGTCKRTVGSNDFCTKSIGSPPTFSEMNRVMVVVKWSAGALCAGPKPCSYQATSLIDASPDLDWNLNG
;
A
#
# COMPACT_ATOMS: atom_id res chain seq x y z
N MET A 1 -18.44 55.73 60.18
CA MET A 1 -19.71 55.25 59.59
C MET A 1 -19.34 54.21 58.55
N MET A 2 -19.41 52.92 58.89
CA MET A 2 -18.84 51.82 58.12
C MET A 2 -19.98 51.04 57.47
N PHE A 3 -20.06 51.09 56.14
CA PHE A 3 -21.07 50.39 55.34
C PHE A 3 -20.71 48.90 55.29
N ARG A 4 -21.47 48.05 55.98
CA ARG A 4 -21.41 46.58 55.83
C ARG A 4 -22.16 46.20 54.55
N LEU A 5 -21.46 45.63 53.58
CA LEU A 5 -22.08 44.89 52.49
C LEU A 5 -22.62 43.56 53.05
N PRO A 6 -23.88 43.20 52.79
CA PRO A 6 -24.36 41.86 53.11
C PRO A 6 -23.66 40.87 52.18
N SER A 7 -22.92 39.93 52.78
CA SER A 7 -22.50 38.71 52.10
C SER A 7 -23.76 37.96 51.65
N GLN A 8 -24.03 37.93 50.35
CA GLN A 8 -24.87 36.88 49.79
C GLN A 8 -24.13 35.58 49.99
N ALA A 9 -24.38 34.92 51.12
CA ALA A 9 -24.23 33.49 51.20
C ALA A 9 -25.16 32.94 50.12
N ALA A 10 -24.58 32.47 49.02
CA ALA A 10 -25.24 31.51 48.17
C ALA A 10 -25.55 30.32 49.09
N ARG A 11 -26.77 30.33 49.62
CA ARG A 11 -27.39 29.17 50.23
C ARG A 11 -27.56 28.22 49.06
N ALA A 12 -26.51 27.45 48.80
CA ALA A 12 -26.61 26.24 48.01
C ALA A 12 -27.71 25.45 48.72
N ASP A 13 -28.87 25.45 48.09
CA ASP A 13 -30.03 24.71 48.57
C ASP A 13 -29.60 23.25 48.50
N ASP A 14 -29.24 22.67 49.66
CA ASP A 14 -28.99 21.23 49.84
C ASP A 14 -30.33 20.50 49.64
N THR A 15 -30.83 20.55 48.41
CA THR A 15 -31.99 19.80 47.95
C THR A 15 -31.49 18.43 47.59
N GLY A 16 -31.80 17.44 48.43
CA GLY A 16 -31.51 16.04 48.13
C GLY A 16 -32.05 15.66 46.75
N MET A 17 -31.23 14.97 45.95
CA MET A 17 -31.58 14.52 44.61
C MET A 17 -32.90 13.75 44.64
N THR A 18 -33.84 14.12 43.79
CA THR A 18 -35.11 13.38 43.69
C THR A 18 -34.89 12.02 43.01
N LEU A 19 -35.69 11.02 43.36
CA LEU A 19 -35.56 9.66 42.81
C LEU A 19 -35.67 9.66 41.27
N ILE A 20 -36.53 10.52 40.71
CA ILE A 20 -36.67 10.68 39.26
C ILE A 20 -35.41 11.25 38.60
N GLU A 21 -34.72 12.19 39.24
CA GLU A 21 -33.49 12.78 38.73
C GLU A 21 -32.36 11.74 38.68
N VAL A 22 -32.25 10.89 39.70
CA VAL A 22 -31.28 9.79 39.72
C VAL A 22 -31.57 8.77 38.60
N VAL A 23 -32.84 8.43 38.35
CA VAL A 23 -33.21 7.50 37.27
C VAL A 23 -32.90 8.11 35.89
N ILE A 24 -33.15 9.40 35.70
CA ILE A 24 -32.80 10.10 34.45
C ILE A 24 -31.28 10.14 34.29
N ALA A 25 -30.52 10.47 35.33
CA ALA A 25 -29.06 10.51 35.29
C ALA A 25 -28.47 9.13 34.91
N ILE A 26 -28.96 8.06 35.53
CA ILE A 26 -28.50 6.69 35.22
C ILE A 26 -28.83 6.30 33.77
N SER A 27 -30.05 6.64 33.29
CA SER A 27 -30.43 6.30 31.91
C SER A 27 -29.59 7.07 30.87
N LEU A 28 -29.29 8.35 31.12
CA LEU A 28 -28.39 9.14 30.26
C LEU A 28 -26.96 8.59 30.27
N ILE A 29 -26.43 8.24 31.44
CA ILE A 29 -25.08 7.63 31.55
C ILE A 29 -25.02 6.31 30.78
N ALA A 30 -26.05 5.46 30.87
CA ALA A 30 -26.10 4.19 30.15
C ALA A 30 -26.09 4.37 28.63
N VAL A 31 -26.84 5.35 28.11
CA VAL A 31 -26.86 5.68 26.68
C VAL A 31 -25.48 6.18 26.22
N ILE A 32 -24.87 7.09 26.97
CA ILE A 32 -23.54 7.64 26.64
C ILE A 32 -22.46 6.54 26.69
N ALA A 33 -22.46 5.70 27.71
CA ALA A 33 -21.51 4.61 27.85
C ALA A 33 -21.63 3.62 26.68
N THR A 34 -22.86 3.28 26.28
CA THR A 34 -23.10 2.37 25.14
C THR A 34 -22.58 2.95 23.83
N ALA A 35 -22.83 4.25 23.58
CA ALA A 35 -22.31 4.94 22.40
C ALA A 35 -20.77 4.99 22.40
N ALA A 36 -20.15 5.28 23.54
CA ALA A 36 -18.69 5.32 23.68
C ALA A 36 -18.04 3.96 23.40
N ILE A 37 -18.64 2.87 23.88
CA ILE A 37 -18.15 1.51 23.61
C ILE A 37 -18.21 1.20 22.12
N GLY A 38 -19.34 1.49 21.46
CA GLY A 38 -19.50 1.26 20.03
C GLY A 38 -18.47 2.03 19.19
N LEU A 39 -18.24 3.30 19.54
CA LEU A 39 -17.20 4.11 18.90
C LEU A 39 -15.80 3.56 19.15
N SER A 40 -15.51 3.09 20.37
CA SER A 40 -14.20 2.55 20.73
C SER A 40 -13.85 1.31 19.90
N ILE A 41 -14.79 0.37 19.76
CA ILE A 41 -14.61 -0.84 18.93
C ILE A 41 -14.37 -0.45 17.46
N THR A 42 -15.15 0.50 16.95
CA THR A 42 -15.01 0.98 15.57
C THR A 42 -13.66 1.68 15.37
N GLY A 43 -13.21 2.48 16.34
CA GLY A 43 -11.91 3.13 16.33
C GLY A 43 -10.75 2.13 16.31
N GLU A 44 -10.80 1.08 17.14
CA GLU A 44 -9.78 0.03 17.16
C GLU A 44 -9.69 -0.75 15.85
N THR A 45 -10.84 -1.10 15.27
CA THR A 45 -10.87 -1.83 13.98
C THR A 45 -10.31 -0.96 12.84
N SER A 46 -10.67 0.32 12.80
CA SER A 46 -10.11 1.29 11.85
C SER A 46 -8.60 1.46 12.03
N SER A 47 -8.13 1.59 13.26
CA SER A 47 -6.69 1.71 13.56
C SER A 47 -5.90 0.50 13.09
N LYS A 48 -6.40 -0.72 13.34
CA LYS A 48 -5.78 -1.96 12.83
C LYS A 48 -5.78 -2.05 11.31
N ALA A 49 -6.83 -1.57 10.64
CA ALA A 49 -6.89 -1.53 9.19
C ALA A 49 -5.84 -0.56 8.62
N GLN A 50 -5.74 0.64 9.20
CA GLN A 50 -4.75 1.64 8.82
C GLN A 50 -3.31 1.15 9.05
N GLN A 51 -3.04 0.53 10.20
CA GLN A 51 -1.75 -0.06 10.50
C GLN A 51 -1.34 -1.11 9.43
N ARG A 52 -2.26 -1.99 9.02
CA ARG A 52 -1.97 -2.98 7.96
C ARG A 52 -1.72 -2.34 6.61
N GLN A 53 -2.44 -1.26 6.30
CA GLN A 53 -2.20 -0.48 5.08
C GLN A 53 -0.80 0.13 5.08
N GLU A 54 -0.38 0.76 6.17
CA GLU A 54 0.97 1.35 6.29
C GLU A 54 2.06 0.29 6.18
N VAL A 55 1.87 -0.87 6.80
CA VAL A 55 2.77 -2.01 6.65
C VAL A 55 2.82 -2.50 5.20
N ALA A 56 1.67 -2.59 4.51
CA ALA A 56 1.64 -2.98 3.09
C ALA A 56 2.40 -2.00 2.20
N VAL A 57 2.31 -0.69 2.48
CA VAL A 57 3.09 0.35 1.79
C VAL A 57 4.58 0.17 2.05
N SER A 58 4.99 -0.06 3.30
CA SER A 58 6.40 -0.32 3.65
C SER A 58 6.93 -1.54 2.90
N VAL A 59 6.18 -2.65 2.92
CA VAL A 59 6.56 -3.90 2.24
C VAL A 59 6.66 -3.70 0.71
N ALA A 60 5.75 -2.90 0.13
CA ALA A 60 5.81 -2.58 -1.28
C ALA A 60 7.04 -1.72 -1.63
N ASN A 61 7.37 -0.74 -0.79
CA ASN A 61 8.55 0.11 -0.96
C ASN A 61 9.84 -0.70 -0.80
N GLU A 62 9.95 -1.57 0.21
CA GLU A 62 11.09 -2.49 0.38
C GLU A 62 11.30 -3.36 -0.87
N ALA A 63 10.22 -3.87 -1.46
CA ALA A 63 10.29 -4.65 -2.69
C ALA A 63 10.66 -3.79 -3.91
N MET A 64 10.15 -2.56 -4.02
CA MET A 64 10.55 -1.61 -5.06
C MET A 64 12.03 -1.22 -4.96
N GLU A 65 12.54 -0.97 -3.76
CA GLU A 65 13.95 -0.67 -3.51
C GLU A 65 14.86 -1.82 -3.93
N ARG A 66 14.47 -3.06 -3.66
CA ARG A 66 15.19 -4.24 -4.16
C ARG A 66 15.25 -4.27 -5.68
N VAL A 67 14.15 -3.93 -6.36
CA VAL A 67 14.14 -3.90 -7.83
C VAL A 67 15.03 -2.77 -8.38
N ILE A 68 15.00 -1.59 -7.77
CA ILE A 68 15.79 -0.43 -8.21
C ILE A 68 17.29 -0.63 -7.90
N ALA A 69 17.63 -1.42 -6.89
CA ALA A 69 19.02 -1.77 -6.57
C ALA A 69 19.66 -2.70 -7.60
N GLU A 70 18.86 -3.39 -8.43
CA GLU A 70 19.36 -4.27 -9.48
C GLU A 70 19.67 -3.51 -10.77
N SER A 71 20.67 -4.00 -11.51
CA SER A 71 20.94 -3.50 -12.86
C SER A 71 19.77 -3.83 -13.80
N PRO A 72 19.41 -2.95 -14.77
CA PRO A 72 18.35 -3.22 -15.74
C PRO A 72 18.48 -4.56 -16.47
N VAL A 73 19.71 -5.03 -16.70
CA VAL A 73 19.98 -6.32 -17.37
C VAL A 73 19.72 -7.54 -16.47
N ALA A 74 19.78 -7.38 -15.15
CA ALA A 74 19.62 -8.44 -14.17
C ALA A 74 18.16 -8.59 -13.69
N LEU A 75 17.27 -7.66 -14.04
CA LEU A 75 15.87 -7.63 -13.61
C LEU A 75 15.09 -8.92 -13.90
N TYR A 76 15.50 -9.65 -14.94
CA TYR A 76 14.85 -10.85 -15.40
C TYR A 76 15.51 -12.14 -14.90
N ASP A 77 16.71 -12.07 -14.31
CA ASP A 77 17.53 -13.24 -14.03
C ASP A 77 16.83 -14.25 -13.12
N GLY A 78 16.81 -15.51 -13.56
CA GLY A 78 16.19 -16.63 -12.85
C GLY A 78 14.64 -16.61 -12.85
N ARG A 79 13.99 -15.57 -13.37
CA ARG A 79 12.53 -15.46 -13.43
C ARG A 79 11.99 -16.29 -14.59
N THR A 80 11.49 -17.49 -14.30
CA THR A 80 10.95 -18.41 -15.33
C THR A 80 9.64 -17.90 -15.92
N GLU A 81 9.40 -18.21 -17.21
CA GLU A 81 8.15 -17.84 -17.92
C GLU A 81 6.90 -18.30 -17.17
N ALA A 82 6.91 -19.52 -16.62
CA ALA A 82 5.80 -20.08 -15.87
C ALA A 82 5.49 -19.27 -14.59
N ALA A 83 6.51 -18.94 -13.80
CA ALA A 83 6.35 -18.19 -12.56
C ALA A 83 5.89 -16.75 -12.83
N VAL A 84 6.44 -16.12 -13.87
CA VAL A 84 6.05 -14.79 -14.32
C VAL A 84 4.60 -14.81 -14.80
N THR A 85 4.23 -15.73 -15.69
CA THR A 85 2.86 -15.85 -16.21
C THR A 85 1.85 -16.07 -15.09
N GLN A 86 2.17 -16.94 -14.12
CA GLN A 86 1.33 -17.16 -12.96
C GLN A 86 1.11 -15.87 -12.15
N SER A 87 2.19 -15.14 -11.82
CA SER A 87 2.09 -13.88 -11.09
C SER A 87 1.27 -12.82 -11.84
N TRP A 88 1.33 -12.75 -13.16
CA TRP A 88 0.52 -11.82 -13.95
C TRP A 88 -0.95 -12.21 -13.94
N ASN A 89 -1.27 -13.49 -14.13
CA ASN A 89 -2.65 -13.98 -14.11
C ASN A 89 -3.31 -13.76 -12.75
N GLU A 90 -2.57 -13.98 -11.65
CA GLU A 90 -3.06 -13.69 -10.29
C GLU A 90 -3.29 -12.19 -10.03
N ASN A 91 -2.77 -11.31 -10.88
CA ASN A 91 -2.82 -9.85 -10.72
C ASN A 91 -3.38 -9.12 -11.95
N GLY A 92 -4.18 -9.76 -12.80
CA GLY A 92 -4.66 -9.18 -14.07
C GLY A 92 -5.38 -7.82 -13.95
N GLU A 93 -5.90 -7.47 -12.76
CA GLU A 93 -6.53 -6.17 -12.48
C GLU A 93 -5.52 -5.07 -12.06
N ALA A 94 -4.22 -5.37 -11.94
CA ALA A 94 -3.20 -4.41 -11.52
C ALA A 94 -3.01 -3.30 -12.57
N SER A 95 -2.89 -2.06 -12.11
CA SER A 95 -2.75 -0.90 -12.97
C SER A 95 -1.47 -1.01 -13.81
N GLY A 96 -1.58 -0.84 -15.12
CA GLY A 96 -0.44 -0.88 -16.04
C GLY A 96 -0.12 -2.25 -16.64
N ILE A 97 -0.81 -3.34 -16.25
CA ILE A 97 -0.65 -4.65 -16.90
C ILE A 97 -1.01 -4.60 -18.39
N ASP A 98 -2.12 -3.93 -18.73
CA ASP A 98 -2.57 -3.83 -20.13
C ASP A 98 -1.58 -3.05 -21.00
N ALA A 99 -0.81 -2.15 -20.38
CA ALA A 99 0.19 -1.30 -21.02
C ALA A 99 1.62 -1.87 -20.99
N THR A 100 1.83 -3.11 -20.51
CA THR A 100 3.16 -3.70 -20.32
C THR A 100 3.29 -5.12 -20.89
N PHE A 101 4.28 -5.36 -21.75
CA PHE A 101 4.62 -6.71 -22.19
C PHE A 101 5.29 -7.47 -21.06
N MET A 102 4.83 -8.69 -20.81
CA MET A 102 5.48 -9.58 -19.84
C MET A 102 6.90 -9.92 -20.32
N ALA A 103 7.86 -9.93 -19.40
CA ALA A 103 9.24 -10.31 -19.68
C ALA A 103 9.78 -11.25 -18.59
N TRP A 104 10.66 -12.16 -19.00
CA TRP A 104 11.20 -13.27 -18.21
C TRP A 104 12.61 -13.65 -18.68
N ASP A 105 13.31 -14.47 -17.90
CA ASP A 105 14.60 -15.02 -18.30
C ASP A 105 14.41 -16.01 -19.46
N ARG A 106 14.93 -15.66 -20.64
CA ARG A 106 14.91 -16.54 -21.81
C ARG A 106 15.97 -17.64 -21.78
N SER A 107 16.95 -17.52 -20.88
CA SER A 107 18.02 -18.51 -20.70
C SER A 107 18.30 -18.68 -19.20
N PRO A 108 17.34 -19.22 -18.44
CA PRO A 108 17.50 -19.43 -17.01
C PRO A 108 18.62 -20.46 -16.80
N SER A 109 19.64 -20.09 -16.04
CA SER A 109 20.69 -21.01 -15.61
C SER A 109 20.63 -21.16 -14.10
N ALA A 110 20.94 -22.36 -13.59
CA ALA A 110 21.00 -22.62 -12.15
C ALA A 110 22.07 -21.76 -11.43
N SER A 111 22.99 -21.17 -12.19
CA SER A 111 24.06 -20.28 -11.70
C SER A 111 23.60 -18.83 -11.52
N LYS A 112 22.49 -18.42 -12.14
CA LYS A 112 21.91 -17.08 -11.96
C LYS A 112 21.06 -17.05 -10.69
N PRO A 113 21.38 -16.23 -9.69
CA PRO A 113 20.58 -16.15 -8.48
C PRO A 113 19.19 -15.55 -8.78
N LEU A 114 18.13 -16.17 -8.26
CA LEU A 114 16.78 -15.58 -8.29
C LEU A 114 16.69 -14.47 -7.22
N LEU A 115 17.16 -13.28 -7.55
CA LEU A 115 17.17 -12.12 -6.65
C LEU A 115 15.78 -11.47 -6.52
N LEU A 116 15.04 -11.42 -7.64
CA LEU A 116 13.72 -10.81 -7.73
C LEU A 116 12.65 -11.86 -8.05
N ALA A 117 12.29 -12.68 -7.07
CA ALA A 117 11.24 -13.68 -7.25
C ALA A 117 9.89 -13.02 -7.66
N PRO A 118 9.16 -13.56 -8.66
CA PRO A 118 7.87 -13.00 -9.09
C PRO A 118 6.79 -12.99 -8.00
N LYS A 119 6.94 -13.84 -6.98
CA LYS A 119 6.03 -13.97 -5.83
C LYS A 119 6.84 -14.32 -4.59
N THR A 120 6.64 -13.56 -3.51
CA THR A 120 7.20 -13.85 -2.19
C THR A 120 6.15 -13.61 -1.11
N THR A 121 6.41 -14.09 0.10
CA THR A 121 5.54 -13.85 1.25
C THR A 121 6.35 -13.28 2.40
N VAL A 122 5.81 -12.27 3.06
CA VAL A 122 6.42 -11.61 4.21
C VAL A 122 5.40 -11.58 5.34
N THR A 123 5.81 -11.96 6.54
CA THR A 123 4.94 -11.87 7.73
C THR A 123 5.36 -10.66 8.57
N ARG A 124 4.38 -9.83 8.94
CA ARG A 124 4.54 -8.68 9.84
C ARG A 124 3.36 -8.64 10.79
N ASN A 125 3.63 -8.59 12.09
CA ASN A 125 2.60 -8.52 13.15
C ASN A 125 1.51 -9.60 12.99
N GLY A 126 1.92 -10.83 12.66
CA GLY A 126 1.03 -11.98 12.47
C GLY A 126 0.14 -11.93 11.20
N THR A 127 0.28 -10.90 10.37
CA THR A 127 -0.41 -10.81 9.06
C THR A 127 0.56 -11.22 7.95
N ILE A 128 0.11 -12.10 7.06
CA ILE A 128 0.87 -12.53 5.88
C ILE A 128 0.56 -11.58 4.73
N TYR A 129 1.60 -10.98 4.18
CA TYR A 129 1.58 -10.16 2.99
C TYR A 129 2.20 -10.97 1.84
N THR A 130 1.44 -11.18 0.77
CA THR A 130 1.93 -11.77 -0.46
C THR A 130 2.37 -10.66 -1.39
N VAL A 131 3.64 -10.65 -1.77
CA VAL A 131 4.26 -9.63 -2.61
C VAL A 131 4.45 -10.21 -4.00
N TYR A 132 3.88 -9.55 -5.00
CA TYR A 132 4.06 -9.86 -6.40
C TYR A 132 4.92 -8.77 -7.03
N THR A 133 6.06 -9.16 -7.58
CA THR A 133 6.94 -8.25 -8.30
C THR A 133 6.78 -8.53 -9.78
N LEU A 134 5.98 -7.70 -10.45
CA LEU A 134 5.69 -7.81 -11.88
C LEU A 134 6.62 -6.87 -12.65
N ILE A 135 7.47 -7.42 -13.51
CA ILE A 135 8.44 -6.68 -14.31
C ILE A 135 8.22 -7.00 -15.79
N GLY A 136 8.03 -5.98 -16.59
CA GLY A 136 7.86 -6.13 -18.03
C GLY A 136 8.36 -4.93 -18.80
N THR A 137 8.23 -4.97 -20.11
CA THR A 137 8.69 -3.89 -20.98
C THR A 137 7.52 -3.08 -21.52
N CYS A 138 7.73 -1.78 -21.69
CA CYS A 138 6.81 -0.89 -22.39
C CYS A 138 7.63 0.18 -23.11
N LYS A 139 6.99 0.91 -24.03
CA LYS A 139 7.67 1.93 -24.84
C LYS A 139 7.13 3.31 -24.51
N ARG A 140 8.01 4.31 -24.46
CA ARG A 140 7.66 5.73 -24.33
C ARG A 140 8.23 6.53 -25.50
N THR A 141 7.46 7.48 -26.02
CA THR A 141 7.94 8.37 -27.09
C THR A 141 9.05 9.28 -26.55
N VAL A 142 10.19 9.33 -27.23
CA VAL A 142 11.33 10.20 -26.93
C VAL A 142 10.92 11.66 -27.08
N GLY A 143 11.24 12.50 -26.10
CA GLY A 143 10.90 13.92 -26.11
C GLY A 143 9.42 14.23 -25.80
N SER A 144 8.62 13.21 -25.44
CA SER A 144 7.25 13.38 -24.98
C SER A 144 7.09 12.93 -23.53
N ASN A 145 6.11 13.52 -22.84
CA ASN A 145 5.69 13.09 -21.51
C ASN A 145 4.59 11.99 -21.56
N ASP A 146 4.44 11.33 -22.71
CA ASP A 146 3.45 10.26 -22.89
C ASP A 146 3.64 9.12 -21.88
N PHE A 147 2.53 8.45 -21.56
CA PHE A 147 2.55 7.25 -20.75
C PHE A 147 3.27 6.11 -21.49
N CYS A 148 3.97 5.28 -20.71
CA CYS A 148 4.59 4.08 -21.26
C CYS A 148 3.51 3.07 -21.67
N THR A 149 3.48 2.65 -22.94
CA THR A 149 2.40 1.82 -23.51
C THR A 149 2.94 0.57 -24.21
N LYS A 150 2.06 -0.42 -24.43
CA LYS A 150 2.33 -1.52 -25.37
C LYS A 150 2.28 -0.96 -26.78
N SER A 151 3.45 -0.74 -27.38
CA SER A 151 3.54 -0.42 -28.81
C SER A 151 4.27 -1.54 -29.54
N ILE A 152 3.58 -2.10 -30.54
CA ILE A 152 4.10 -3.16 -31.42
C ILE A 152 4.89 -2.54 -32.60
N GLY A 153 4.85 -1.21 -32.75
CA GLY A 153 5.60 -0.50 -33.80
C GLY A 153 7.05 -0.20 -33.40
N SER A 154 7.91 -0.14 -34.41
CA SER A 154 9.28 0.39 -34.32
C SER A 154 9.44 1.73 -35.08
N PRO A 155 8.84 2.84 -34.63
CA PRO A 155 9.32 4.15 -35.03
C PRO A 155 10.65 4.49 -34.33
N PRO A 156 11.54 5.29 -34.94
CA PRO A 156 12.85 5.66 -34.38
C PRO A 156 12.76 6.55 -33.13
N THR A 157 11.56 6.84 -32.62
CA THR A 157 11.29 7.79 -31.56
C THR A 157 10.80 7.14 -30.27
N PHE A 158 11.06 5.86 -30.01
CA PHE A 158 10.66 5.21 -28.76
C PHE A 158 11.87 4.80 -27.93
N SER A 159 11.82 5.08 -26.62
CA SER A 159 12.70 4.47 -25.62
C SER A 159 11.99 3.28 -24.98
N GLU A 160 12.70 2.16 -24.87
CA GLU A 160 12.22 0.98 -24.16
C GLU A 160 12.46 1.13 -22.66
N MET A 161 11.40 0.97 -21.88
CA MET A 161 11.42 1.10 -20.43
C MET A 161 11.02 -0.23 -19.81
N ASN A 162 11.64 -0.58 -18.69
CA ASN A 162 11.16 -1.64 -17.82
C ASN A 162 10.11 -1.06 -16.86
N ARG A 163 8.85 -1.50 -16.97
CA ARG A 163 7.84 -1.20 -15.96
C ARG A 163 7.91 -2.23 -14.85
N VAL A 164 8.01 -1.73 -13.62
CA VAL A 164 7.96 -2.52 -12.40
C VAL A 164 6.67 -2.19 -11.68
N MET A 165 5.87 -3.21 -11.37
CA MET A 165 4.66 -3.10 -10.55
C MET A 165 4.81 -4.05 -9.37
N VAL A 166 4.82 -3.50 -8.16
CA VAL A 166 4.81 -4.29 -6.93
C VAL A 166 3.39 -4.28 -6.38
N VAL A 167 2.76 -5.45 -6.32
CA VAL A 167 1.42 -5.64 -5.77
C VAL A 167 1.52 -6.43 -4.48
N VAL A 168 1.08 -5.84 -3.38
CA VAL A 168 1.05 -6.48 -2.06
C VAL A 168 -0.38 -6.82 -1.72
N LYS A 169 -0.65 -8.08 -1.39
CA LYS A 169 -1.98 -8.60 -1.02
C LYS A 169 -1.97 -9.18 0.38
N TRP A 170 -3.02 -8.92 1.17
CA TRP A 170 -3.17 -9.51 2.51
C TRP A 170 -4.63 -9.80 2.83
N SER A 171 -4.83 -10.66 3.83
CA SER A 171 -6.14 -10.91 4.43
C SER A 171 -6.26 -10.15 5.75
N ALA A 172 -7.45 -9.63 6.04
CA ALA A 172 -7.69 -8.80 7.22
C ALA A 172 -9.08 -9.10 7.83
N GLY A 173 -9.38 -10.40 7.99
CA GLY A 173 -10.70 -10.86 8.44
C GLY A 173 -11.80 -10.45 7.47
N ALA A 174 -13.00 -10.17 7.98
CA ALA A 174 -14.20 -9.86 7.18
C ALA A 174 -14.04 -8.65 6.23
N LEU A 175 -13.20 -7.66 6.58
CA LEU A 175 -12.98 -6.46 5.77
C LEU A 175 -12.26 -6.75 4.44
N CYS A 176 -11.50 -7.84 4.39
CA CYS A 176 -10.81 -8.32 3.19
C CYS A 176 -11.17 -9.80 2.93
N ALA A 177 -12.37 -10.23 3.35
CA ALA A 177 -12.86 -11.58 3.13
C ALA A 177 -13.69 -11.61 1.85
N GLY A 178 -13.47 -12.64 1.02
CA GLY A 178 -14.15 -12.81 -0.26
C GLY A 178 -13.15 -13.02 -1.41
N PRO A 179 -13.60 -12.94 -2.68
CA PRO A 179 -12.75 -13.21 -3.84
C PRO A 179 -11.66 -12.15 -4.07
N LYS A 180 -11.70 -11.01 -3.37
CA LYS A 180 -10.73 -9.92 -3.50
C LYS A 180 -10.03 -9.64 -2.16
N PRO A 181 -8.77 -10.10 -1.96
CA PRO A 181 -7.99 -9.70 -0.81
C PRO A 181 -7.69 -8.20 -0.86
N CYS A 182 -7.39 -7.60 0.29
CA CYS A 182 -6.92 -6.22 0.32
C CYS A 182 -5.58 -6.13 -0.38
N SER A 183 -5.39 -5.05 -1.15
CA SER A 183 -4.21 -4.88 -1.97
C SER A 183 -3.69 -3.45 -1.96
N TYR A 184 -2.38 -3.33 -2.08
CA TYR A 184 -1.68 -2.08 -2.36
C TYR A 184 -0.77 -2.29 -3.56
N GLN A 185 -0.62 -1.27 -4.40
CA GLN A 185 0.24 -1.32 -5.58
C GLN A 185 1.15 -0.11 -5.62
N ALA A 186 2.44 -0.36 -5.87
CA ALA A 186 3.43 0.63 -6.27
C ALA A 186 3.87 0.35 -7.72
N THR A 187 4.23 1.37 -8.48
CA THR A 187 4.67 1.22 -9.87
C THR A 187 5.76 2.22 -10.19
N SER A 188 6.77 1.78 -10.93
CA SER A 188 7.84 2.64 -11.44
C SER A 188 8.22 2.24 -12.87
N LEU A 189 8.94 3.14 -13.53
CA LEU A 189 9.57 2.93 -14.83
C LEU A 189 11.09 3.05 -14.66
N ILE A 190 11.81 2.06 -15.14
CA ILE A 190 13.27 2.02 -15.18
C ILE A 190 13.68 2.15 -16.65
N ASP A 191 14.52 3.13 -16.96
CA ASP A 191 15.12 3.24 -18.29
C ASP A 191 16.25 2.22 -18.42
N ALA A 192 16.24 1.44 -19.49
CA ALA A 192 17.28 0.47 -19.79
C ALA A 192 18.33 1.02 -20.76
N SER A 193 18.18 2.28 -21.21
CA SER A 193 19.16 2.90 -22.08
C SER A 193 20.53 2.97 -21.39
N PRO A 194 21.63 2.67 -22.11
CA PRO A 194 22.96 2.94 -21.59
C PRO A 194 23.08 4.43 -21.26
N ASP A 195 23.63 4.74 -20.09
CA ASP A 195 23.80 6.13 -19.64
C ASP A 195 24.67 6.91 -20.64
N LEU A 196 24.46 8.22 -20.70
CA LEU A 196 25.32 9.08 -21.50
C LEU A 196 26.69 9.14 -20.82
N ASP A 197 27.72 8.65 -21.50
CA ASP A 197 29.10 8.80 -21.03
C ASP A 197 29.39 10.29 -20.80
N TRP A 198 29.72 10.66 -19.56
CA TRP A 198 30.15 12.01 -19.23
C TRP A 198 31.45 12.30 -19.97
N ASN A 199 31.41 13.18 -20.96
CA ASN A 199 32.60 13.63 -21.66
C ASN A 199 33.47 14.46 -20.70
N LEU A 200 34.52 13.85 -20.15
CA LEU A 200 35.48 14.50 -19.24
C LEU A 200 36.52 15.37 -19.97
N ASN A 201 36.43 15.51 -21.29
CA ASN A 201 37.33 16.36 -22.07
C ASN A 201 36.72 17.77 -22.24
N GLY A 202 36.90 18.60 -21.23
CA GLY A 202 36.70 20.06 -21.27
C GLY A 202 38.02 20.78 -21.05
#